data_AF-A0A318TBQ5-F1
#
_entry.id   AF-A0A318TBQ5-F1
#
_cell.length_a   1.000
_cell.length_b   1.000
_cell.length_c   1.000
_cell.angle_alpha   90.00
_cell.angle_beta   90.00
_cell.angle_gamma   90.00
#
_symmetry.space_group_name_H-M   'P 1'
#
loop_
_entity.id
_entity.type
_entity.pdbx_description
1 polymer ?
#
loop_
_entity_poly.entity_id
_entity_poly.type
_entity_poly.pdbx_seq_one_letter_code
_entity_poly.pdbx_strand_id
1 'polypeptide(L)' 'MRDNSFDRTIERNYIQKWRFLIAEYEAVKEGRSPQFRRVGDFYRHHGTCSQTFRKYYNRYLQSGD' A
#
# COMPACT_ATOMS: atom_id res chain seq x y z
N MET A 1 11.03 -18.88 -10.01
CA MET A 1 9.98 -18.55 -9.02
C MET A 1 10.67 -18.45 -7.66
N ARG A 2 10.44 -17.39 -6.89
CA ARG A 2 11.13 -17.12 -5.61
C ARG A 2 10.29 -17.65 -4.45
N ASP A 3 10.91 -18.46 -3.60
CA ASP A 3 10.37 -19.01 -2.36
C ASP A 3 9.76 -17.92 -1.45
N ASN A 4 8.46 -18.06 -1.20
CA ASN A 4 7.73 -17.33 -0.15
C ASN A 4 7.98 -18.03 1.20
N SER A 5 9.24 -18.11 1.64
CA SER A 5 9.54 -18.60 2.99
C SER A 5 9.15 -17.53 4.01
N PHE A 6 7.89 -17.63 4.40
CA PHE A 6 7.16 -17.07 5.52
C PHE A 6 7.99 -16.46 6.66
N ASP A 7 8.11 -15.13 6.66
CA ASP A 7 8.31 -14.35 7.89
C ASP A 7 6.97 -13.71 8.29
N ARG A 8 6.20 -14.45 9.11
CA ARG A 8 4.84 -14.08 9.54
C ARG A 8 4.80 -12.85 10.47
N THR A 9 5.95 -12.46 11.00
CA THR A 9 6.14 -11.31 11.90
C THR A 9 6.23 -10.01 11.12
N ILE A 10 6.99 -10.02 10.02
CA ILE A 10 7.03 -8.90 9.08
C ILE A 10 5.64 -8.69 8.45
N GLU A 11 4.92 -9.74 8.05
CA GLU A 11 3.59 -9.59 7.41
C GLU A 11 2.53 -8.94 8.30
N ARG A 12 2.44 -9.27 9.59
CA ARG A 12 1.45 -8.67 10.50
C ARG A 12 1.74 -7.20 10.79
N ASN A 13 3.00 -6.83 10.95
CA ASN A 13 3.41 -5.44 11.13
C ASN A 13 3.26 -4.62 9.83
N TYR A 14 3.47 -5.27 8.66
CA TYR A 14 3.28 -4.65 7.36
C TYR A 14 1.81 -4.40 7.00
N ILE A 15 0.87 -5.29 7.33
CA ILE A 15 -0.56 -5.09 7.02
C ILE A 15 -1.12 -3.86 7.75
N GLN A 16 -0.75 -3.64 9.01
CA GLN A 16 -1.19 -2.45 9.76
C GLN A 16 -0.63 -1.16 9.16
N LYS A 17 0.65 -1.16 8.76
CA LYS A 17 1.26 -0.02 8.07
C LYS A 17 0.60 0.27 6.71
N TRP A 18 0.24 -0.77 5.96
CA TRP A 18 -0.43 -0.61 4.68
C TRP A 18 -1.85 -0.12 4.80
N ARG A 19 -2.62 -0.47 5.85
CA ARG A 19 -4.00 0.02 6.03
C ARG A 19 -4.08 1.56 6.00
N PHE A 20 -3.18 2.25 6.70
CA PHE A 20 -3.13 3.71 6.67
C PHE A 20 -2.75 4.25 5.27
N LEU A 21 -1.79 3.60 4.62
CA LEU A 21 -1.34 3.96 3.27
C LEU A 21 -2.42 3.69 2.20
N ILE A 22 -3.29 2.70 2.42
CA ILE A 22 -4.39 2.35 1.50
C ILE A 22 -5.47 3.42 1.57
N ALA A 23 -5.94 3.80 2.76
CA ALA A 23 -6.93 4.87 2.91
C ALA A 23 -6.44 6.19 2.30
N GLU A 24 -5.17 6.52 2.52
CA GLU A 24 -4.56 7.71 1.94
C GLU A 24 -4.44 7.60 0.41
N TYR A 25 -3.98 6.46 -0.12
CA TYR A 25 -3.91 6.20 -1.55
C TYR A 25 -5.28 6.31 -2.24
N GLU A 26 -6.35 5.80 -1.61
CA GLU A 26 -7.70 5.90 -2.16
C GLU A 26 -8.19 7.34 -2.18
N ALA A 27 -7.94 8.13 -1.12
CA ALA A 27 -8.22 9.56 -1.13
C ALA A 27 -7.46 10.30 -2.24
N VAL A 28 -6.19 9.94 -2.50
CA VAL A 28 -5.40 10.53 -3.60
C VAL A 28 -5.97 10.12 -4.96
N LYS A 29 -6.37 8.86 -5.11
CA LYS A 29 -6.98 8.31 -6.34
C LYS A 29 -8.33 8.96 -6.64
N GLU A 30 -9.15 9.22 -5.62
CA GLU A 30 -10.42 9.95 -5.73
C GLU A 30 -10.23 11.47 -5.87
N GLY A 31 -9.00 11.98 -5.75
CA GLY A 31 -8.69 13.40 -5.80
C GLY A 31 -9.18 14.18 -4.57
N ARG A 32 -9.49 13.49 -3.48
CA ARG A 32 -9.94 14.05 -2.20
C ARG A 32 -8.81 14.27 -1.20
N SER A 33 -7.61 13.76 -1.47
CA SER A 33 -6.47 13.94 -0.57
C SER A 33 -6.02 15.41 -0.52
N PRO A 34 -5.95 16.02 0.67
CA PRO A 34 -5.44 17.38 0.83
C PRO A 34 -3.89 17.43 0.75
N GLN A 35 -3.21 16.29 0.92
CA GLN A 35 -1.75 16.23 0.96
C GLN A 35 -1.12 15.92 -0.39
N PHE A 36 -1.74 15.04 -1.19
CA PHE A 36 -1.19 14.67 -2.51
C PHE A 36 -2.22 14.84 -3.60
N ARG A 37 -1.84 15.60 -4.64
CA ARG A 37 -2.68 15.81 -5.83
C ARG A 37 -2.58 14.65 -6.82
N ARG A 38 -1.49 13.88 -6.78
CA ARG A 38 -1.24 12.74 -7.67
C ARG A 38 -0.68 11.56 -6.89
N VAL A 39 -1.02 10.36 -7.36
CA VAL A 39 -0.51 9.10 -6.82
C VAL A 39 1.03 9.01 -6.94
N GLY A 40 1.63 9.65 -7.95
CA GLY A 40 3.08 9.73 -8.09
C GLY A 40 3.77 10.44 -6.93
N ASP A 41 3.15 11.51 -6.41
CA ASP A 41 3.68 12.27 -5.27
C ASP A 41 3.57 11.47 -3.97
N PHE A 42 2.47 10.73 -3.80
CA PHE A 42 2.30 9.76 -2.72
C PHE A 42 3.43 8.72 -2.70
N TYR A 43 3.74 8.10 -3.85
CA TYR A 43 4.84 7.13 -3.94
C TYR A 43 6.19 7.72 -3.59
N ARG A 44 6.46 8.95 -4.04
CA ARG A 44 7.72 9.65 -3.77
C ARG A 44 7.85 10.04 -2.30
N HIS A 45 6.77 10.52 -1.68
CA HIS A 45 6.75 10.91 -0.28
C HIS A 45 6.96 9.72 0.66
N HIS A 46 6.29 8.60 0.39
CA HIS A 46 6.41 7.38 1.19
C HIS A 46 7.61 6.49 0.82
N GLY A 47 8.47 6.94 -0.09
CA GLY A 47 9.64 6.18 -0.57
C GLY A 47 9.27 4.80 -1.13
N THR A 48 8.06 4.65 -1.64
CA THR A 48 7.49 3.36 -2.03
C THR A 48 7.34 3.28 -3.55
N CYS A 49 7.78 2.16 -4.14
CA CYS A 49 7.55 1.92 -5.56
C CYS A 49 6.11 1.43 -5.82
N SER A 50 5.53 1.87 -6.93
CA SER A 50 4.17 1.49 -7.36
C SER A 50 3.95 -0.02 -7.43
N GLN A 51 4.95 -0.79 -7.86
CA GLN A 51 4.86 -2.25 -7.94
C GLN A 51 4.71 -2.89 -6.56
N THR A 52 5.53 -2.48 -5.60
CA THR A 52 5.48 -2.97 -4.23
C THR A 52 4.15 -2.62 -3.58
N PHE A 53 3.73 -1.35 -3.69
CA PHE A 53 2.43 -0.91 -3.17
C PHE A 53 1.28 -1.75 -3.74
N ARG A 54 1.26 -1.91 -5.07
CA ARG A 54 0.18 -2.62 -5.76
C ARG A 54 0.10 -4.09 -5.40
N LYS A 55 1.24 -4.74 -5.11
CA LYS A 55 1.25 -6.12 -4.59
C LYS A 55 0.46 -6.22 -3.27
N TYR A 56 0.70 -5.31 -2.34
CA TYR A 56 0.01 -5.32 -1.04
C TYR A 56 -1.43 -4.83 -1.14
N TYR A 57 -1.70 -3.82 -1.96
CA TYR A 57 -3.07 -3.34 -2.23
C TYR A 57 -3.94 -4.44 -2.84
N ASN A 58 -3.43 -5.17 -3.83
CA ASN A 58 -4.17 -6.30 -4.43
C ASN A 58 -4.43 -7.41 -3.41
N ARG A 59 -3.48 -7.67 -2.50
CA ARG A 59 -3.67 -8.65 -1.42
C ARG A 59 -4.72 -8.19 -0.42
N TYR A 60 -4.76 -6.89 -0.08
CA TYR A 60 -5.81 -6.30 0.75
C TYR A 60 -7.19 -6.48 0.11
N LEU A 61 -7.35 -6.12 -1.17
CA LEU A 61 -8.60 -6.32 -1.92
C LEU A 61 -9.04 -7.79 -1.96
N GLN A 62 -8.11 -8.74 -2.05
CA GLN A 62 -8.41 -10.18 -2.02
C GLN A 62 -8.75 -10.70 -0.63
N SER A 63 -8.26 -10.03 0.43
CA SER A 63 -8.50 -10.44 1.81
C SER A 63 -9.87 -10.00 2.32
N GLY A 64 -10.58 -9.13 1.58
CA GLY A 64 -12.01 -8.85 1.75
C GLY A 64 -12.40 -8.23 3.09
N ASP A 65 -11.48 -7.53 3.74
CA ASP A 65 -11.76 -6.72 4.94
C ASP A 65 -12.25 -5.31 4.59
#